data_AF-A0A957ED87-F1
#
_entry.id   AF-A0A957ED87-F1
#
_cell.length_a   1.000
_cell.length_b   1.000
_cell.length_c   1.000
_cell.angle_alpha   90.00
_cell.angle_beta   90.00
_cell.angle_gamma   90.00
#
_symmetry.space_group_name_H-M   'P 1'
#
loop_
_entity.id
_entity.type
_entity.pdbx_description
1 polymer ?
#
loop_
_entity_poly.entity_id
_entity_poly.type
_entity_poly.pdbx_seq_one_letter_code
_entity_poly.pdbx_strand_id
1 'polypeptide(L)'
;GDSRTYLYRQKQLEQLTQDHSLVAWLLRQEHITAEEALTHPYRNVLTHALGAMDKPQVDLFTHRLFPGDWLLLCSDGIWGTLSGAVLAEYLQTAVSPEAVAPTIMQAAQNHSDDLSLILVHLPLM
;
A
#
# COMPACT_ATOMS: atom_id res chain seq x y z
N GLY A 1 2.29 -7.53 -8.51
CA GLY A 1 3.49 -7.09 -7.78
C GLY A 1 3.10 -6.85 -6.34
N ASP A 2 3.77 -5.93 -5.68
CA ASP A 2 3.59 -5.61 -4.26
C ASP A 2 3.45 -4.11 -3.99
N SER A 3 3.34 -3.30 -5.05
CA SER A 3 2.75 -1.96 -4.91
C SER A 3 1.29 -2.09 -4.46
N ARG A 4 0.85 -1.20 -3.57
CA ARG A 4 -0.44 -1.31 -2.90
C ARG A 4 -1.37 -0.15 -3.24
N THR A 5 -2.67 -0.44 -3.22
CA THR A 5 -3.73 0.57 -3.18
C THR A 5 -4.51 0.43 -1.88
N TYR A 6 -4.77 1.55 -1.22
CA TYR A 6 -5.55 1.64 -0.01
C TYR A 6 -6.75 2.57 -0.20
N LEU A 7 -7.85 2.25 0.48
CA LEU A 7 -9.00 3.13 0.67
C LEU A 7 -9.05 3.55 2.14
N TYR A 8 -9.01 4.86 2.38
CA TYR A 8 -9.29 5.41 3.70
C TYR A 8 -10.71 5.98 3.74
N ARG A 9 -11.51 5.44 4.65
CA ARG A 9 -12.92 5.80 4.85
C ARG A 9 -13.26 5.65 6.33
N GLN A 10 -14.00 6.61 6.90
CA GLN A 10 -14.50 6.54 8.28
C GLN A 10 -13.41 6.16 9.32
N LYS A 11 -12.22 6.77 9.20
CA LYS A 11 -11.06 6.52 10.09
C LYS A 11 -10.44 5.12 9.99
N GLN A 12 -10.75 4.37 8.93
CA GLN A 12 -10.16 3.06 8.66
C GLN A 12 -9.41 3.12 7.34
N LEU A 13 -8.19 2.56 7.31
CA LEU A 13 -7.40 2.37 6.10
C LEU A 13 -7.46 0.89 5.71
N GLU A 14 -8.13 0.60 4.60
CA GLU A 14 -8.28 -0.74 4.06
C GLU A 14 -7.34 -0.93 2.86
N GLN A 15 -6.55 -2.00 2.86
CA GLN A 15 -5.78 -2.39 1.67
C GLN A 15 -6.71 -3.06 0.66
N LEU A 16 -6.82 -2.52 -0.54
CA LEU A 16 -7.67 -3.06 -1.60
C LEU A 16 -6.98 -4.14 -2.44
N THR A 17 -5.68 -3.99 -2.65
CA THR A 17 -4.88 -4.91 -3.47
C THR A 17 -4.32 -6.06 -2.65
N GLN A 18 -3.92 -7.14 -3.32
CA GLN A 18 -3.18 -8.22 -2.68
C GLN A 18 -1.75 -8.26 -3.19
N ASP A 19 -0.80 -8.43 -2.29
CA ASP A 19 0.61 -8.54 -2.66
C ASP A 19 0.85 -9.89 -3.35
N HIS A 20 1.50 -9.82 -4.50
CA HIS A 20 2.02 -10.96 -5.24
C HIS A 20 3.49 -11.19 -4.88
N SER A 21 3.76 -11.40 -3.59
CA SER A 21 5.08 -11.78 -3.06
C SER A 21 5.05 -13.17 -2.43
N LEU A 22 6.23 -13.80 -2.29
CA LEU A 22 6.35 -15.11 -1.66
C LEU A 22 5.84 -15.10 -0.22
N VAL A 23 6.20 -14.07 0.55
CA VAL A 23 5.76 -13.93 1.95
C VAL A 23 4.26 -13.73 2.06
N ALA A 24 3.64 -12.97 1.15
CA ALA A 24 2.19 -12.82 1.12
C ALA A 24 1.49 -14.15 0.79
N TRP A 25 2.07 -14.96 -0.11
CA TRP A 25 1.58 -16.31 -0.38
C TRP A 25 1.70 -17.21 0.86
N LEU A 26 2.86 -17.24 1.54
CA LEU A 26 3.08 -18.03 2.75
C LEU A 26 2.14 -17.64 3.89
N LEU A 27 1.90 -16.33 4.08
CA LEU A 27 0.93 -15.80 5.04
C LEU A 27 -0.48 -16.32 4.75
N ARG A 28 -0.93 -16.25 3.49
CA ARG A 28 -2.27 -16.73 3.09
C ARG A 28 -2.43 -18.23 3.27
N GLN A 29 -1.34 -19.00 3.20
CA GLN A 29 -1.34 -20.44 3.46
C GLN A 29 -1.12 -20.77 4.95
N GLU A 30 -1.10 -19.77 5.84
CA GLU A 30 -0.86 -19.92 7.28
C GLU A 30 0.47 -20.61 7.60
N HIS A 31 1.44 -20.56 6.69
CA HIS A 31 2.77 -21.14 6.88
C HIS A 31 3.69 -20.27 7.73
N ILE A 32 3.43 -18.96 7.77
CA ILE A 32 4.15 -17.99 8.58
C ILE A 32 3.15 -17.01 9.21
N THR A 33 3.57 -16.36 10.28
CA THR A 33 2.87 -15.26 10.95
C THR A 33 3.17 -13.90 10.30
N ALA A 34 2.35 -12.89 10.59
CA ALA A 34 2.56 -11.52 10.10
C ALA A 34 3.93 -10.97 10.54
N GLU A 35 4.34 -11.26 11.77
CA GLU A 35 5.63 -10.87 12.35
C GLU A 35 6.80 -11.55 11.62
N GLU A 36 6.68 -12.84 11.30
CA GLU A 36 7.69 -13.56 10.54
C GLU A 36 7.83 -13.03 9.11
N ALA A 37 6.73 -12.69 8.46
CA ALA A 37 6.75 -12.15 7.10
C ALA A 37 7.57 -10.85 6.97
N LEU A 38 7.55 -9.98 8.00
CA LEU A 38 8.29 -8.72 8.03
C LEU A 38 9.81 -8.92 7.99
N THR A 39 10.31 -10.02 8.58
CA THR A 39 11.74 -10.29 8.73
C THR A 39 12.23 -11.45 7.86
N HIS A 40 11.33 -12.04 7.08
CA HIS A 40 11.63 -13.21 6.27
C HIS A 40 12.73 -12.91 5.23
N PRO A 41 13.71 -13.83 5.03
CA PRO A 41 14.83 -13.61 4.11
C PRO A 41 14.39 -13.38 2.66
N TYR A 42 13.23 -13.89 2.28
CA TYR A 42 12.65 -13.77 0.94
C TYR A 42 11.49 -12.77 0.86
N ARG A 43 11.42 -11.79 1.76
CA ARG A 43 10.33 -10.80 1.80
C ARG A 43 10.20 -9.97 0.51
N ASN A 44 11.30 -9.73 -0.19
CA ASN A 44 11.34 -8.97 -1.45
C ASN A 44 11.15 -9.85 -2.71
N VAL A 45 10.80 -11.15 -2.56
CA VAL A 45 10.63 -12.04 -3.72
C VAL A 45 9.22 -11.89 -4.28
N LEU A 46 9.12 -11.33 -5.48
CA LEU A 46 7.87 -11.21 -6.23
C LEU A 46 7.52 -12.51 -6.97
N THR A 47 6.24 -12.86 -6.95
CA THR A 47 5.67 -13.96 -7.75
C THR A 47 5.09 -13.48 -9.08
N HIS A 48 4.75 -12.18 -9.18
CA HIS A 48 4.19 -11.57 -10.39
C HIS A 48 4.76 -10.18 -10.64
N ALA A 49 5.44 -10.04 -11.78
CA ALA A 49 5.94 -8.78 -12.31
C ALA A 49 5.70 -8.71 -13.83
N LEU A 50 5.49 -7.49 -14.35
CA LEU A 50 5.39 -7.27 -15.78
C LEU A 50 6.71 -7.65 -16.45
N GLY A 51 6.65 -8.33 -17.61
CA GLY A 51 7.83 -8.80 -18.33
C GLY A 51 8.41 -10.13 -17.85
N ALA A 52 7.95 -10.69 -16.72
CA ALA A 52 8.37 -12.01 -16.26
C ALA A 52 7.63 -13.17 -16.96
N MET A 53 6.48 -12.88 -17.59
CA MET A 53 5.66 -13.84 -18.32
C MET A 53 5.07 -13.19 -19.57
N ASP A 54 4.88 -13.96 -20.65
CA ASP A 54 4.28 -13.49 -21.91
C ASP A 54 2.86 -12.92 -21.74
N LYS A 55 2.12 -13.48 -20.77
CA LYS A 55 0.78 -13.01 -20.40
C LYS A 55 0.75 -12.74 -18.90
N PRO A 56 0.78 -11.48 -18.46
CA PRO A 56 0.72 -11.16 -17.04
C PRO A 56 -0.68 -11.51 -16.50
N GLN A 57 -0.72 -12.21 -15.37
CA GLN A 57 -1.93 -12.33 -14.57
C GLN A 57 -2.08 -11.04 -13.75
N VAL A 58 -3.26 -10.43 -13.84
CA VAL A 58 -3.60 -9.18 -13.16
C VAL A 58 -4.88 -9.37 -12.36
N ASP A 59 -4.89 -8.79 -11.16
CA ASP A 59 -6.09 -8.74 -10.34
C ASP A 59 -6.87 -7.47 -10.66
N LEU A 60 -8.19 -7.59 -10.71
CA LEU A 60 -9.11 -6.48 -10.95
C LEU A 60 -10.00 -6.29 -9.73
N PHE A 61 -9.96 -5.09 -9.17
CA PHE A 61 -10.79 -4.67 -8.04
C PHE A 61 -11.70 -3.53 -8.48
N THR A 62 -12.98 -3.55 -8.07
CA THR A 62 -13.94 -2.48 -8.37
C THR A 62 -14.55 -2.00 -7.07
N HIS A 63 -14.34 -0.72 -6.75
CA HIS A 63 -14.85 -0.10 -5.53
C HIS A 63 -15.64 1.16 -5.85
N ARG A 64 -16.77 1.33 -5.16
CA ARG A 64 -17.53 2.58 -5.20
C ARG A 64 -16.94 3.56 -4.19
N LEU A 65 -16.63 4.76 -4.67
CA LEU A 65 -16.15 5.87 -3.85
C LEU A 65 -17.30 6.79 -3.46
N PHE A 66 -17.16 7.42 -2.30
CA PHE A 66 -18.09 8.39 -1.73
C PHE A 66 -17.33 9.66 -1.31
N PRO A 67 -18.04 10.80 -1.17
CA PRO A 67 -17.45 12.00 -0.59
C PRO A 67 -16.81 11.73 0.79
N GLY A 68 -15.63 12.29 1.01
CA GLY A 68 -14.77 12.07 2.17
C GLY A 68 -13.77 10.93 2.03
N ASP A 69 -13.84 10.12 0.97
CA ASP A 69 -12.89 9.03 0.74
C ASP A 69 -11.53 9.51 0.26
N TRP A 70 -10.50 8.78 0.68
CA TRP A 70 -9.16 8.91 0.14
C TRP A 70 -8.70 7.59 -0.48
N LEU A 71 -8.04 7.68 -1.63
CA LEU A 71 -7.23 6.59 -2.17
C LEU A 71 -5.75 6.94 -2.01
N LEU A 72 -4.98 5.97 -1.54
CA LEU A 72 -3.52 6.01 -1.48
C LEU A 72 -2.98 4.86 -2.30
N LEU A 73 -2.23 5.15 -3.34
CA LEU A 73 -1.44 4.17 -4.08
C LEU A 73 0.03 4.40 -3.74
N CYS A 74 0.78 3.34 -3.47
CA CYS A 74 2.19 3.49 -3.12
C CYS A 74 3.05 2.27 -3.45
N SER A 75 4.35 2.52 -3.62
CA SER A 75 5.37 1.48 -3.66
C SER A 75 5.64 0.89 -2.26
N ASP A 76 6.37 -0.22 -2.24
CA ASP A 76 6.92 -0.88 -1.05
C ASP A 76 7.89 -0.01 -0.26
N GLY A 77 8.59 0.93 -0.91
CA GLY A 77 9.34 1.97 -0.20
C GLY A 77 8.50 2.77 0.81
N ILE A 78 7.20 2.96 0.56
CA ILE A 78 6.29 3.65 1.49
C ILE A 78 5.73 2.67 2.53
N TRP A 79 5.00 1.62 2.10
CA TRP A 79 4.28 0.75 3.04
C TRP A 79 5.20 -0.19 3.82
N GLY A 80 6.41 -0.46 3.32
CA GLY A 80 7.47 -1.18 4.04
C GLY A 80 8.08 -0.35 5.17
N THR A 81 7.95 0.98 5.14
CA THR A 81 8.49 1.91 6.14
C THR A 81 7.42 2.39 7.12
N LEU A 82 6.23 2.72 6.59
CA LEU A 82 5.13 3.27 7.36
C LEU A 82 4.02 2.24 7.47
N SER A 83 3.63 1.91 8.71
CA SER A 83 2.53 0.99 8.96
C SER A 83 1.20 1.58 8.46
N GLY A 84 0.22 0.71 8.20
CA GLY A 84 -1.13 1.14 7.81
C GLY A 84 -1.78 2.07 8.86
N ALA A 85 -1.50 1.86 10.15
CA ALA A 85 -1.97 2.74 11.20
C ALA A 85 -1.37 4.15 11.09
N VAL A 86 -0.06 4.26 10.87
CA VAL A 86 0.64 5.54 10.67
C VAL A 86 0.14 6.26 9.42
N LEU A 87 -0.05 5.53 8.31
CA LEU A 87 -0.65 6.08 7.09
C LEU A 87 -2.08 6.58 7.33
N ALA A 88 -2.88 5.86 8.10
CA ALA A 88 -4.24 6.28 8.46
C ALA A 88 -4.24 7.58 9.29
N GLU A 89 -3.29 7.75 10.21
CA GLU A 89 -3.14 8.98 11.02
C GLU A 89 -2.82 10.20 10.14
N TYR A 90 -1.93 10.04 9.14
CA TYR A 90 -1.66 11.11 8.17
C TYR A 90 -2.92 11.49 7.40
N LEU A 91 -3.67 10.51 6.90
CA LEU A 91 -4.89 10.77 6.13
C LEU A 91 -6.03 11.34 7.00
N GLN A 92 -6.08 10.99 8.29
CA GLN A 92 -7.09 11.50 9.22
C GLN A 92 -6.99 13.01 9.43
N THR A 93 -5.78 13.56 9.42
CA THR A 93 -5.52 14.98 9.68
C THR A 93 -5.25 15.78 8.40
N ALA A 94 -5.27 15.11 7.24
CA ALA A 94 -4.99 15.71 5.95
C ALA A 94 -6.10 16.68 5.51
N VAL A 95 -5.69 17.86 5.02
CA VAL A 95 -6.59 18.85 4.42
C VAL A 95 -6.69 18.64 2.90
N SER A 96 -5.57 18.31 2.25
CA SER A 96 -5.53 18.01 0.81
C SER A 96 -4.36 17.06 0.48
N PRO A 97 -4.42 16.36 -0.66
CA PRO A 97 -3.32 15.51 -1.15
C PRO A 97 -1.97 16.24 -1.20
N GLU A 98 -1.96 17.48 -1.69
CA GLU A 98 -0.75 18.30 -1.85
C GLU A 98 -0.12 18.66 -0.51
N ALA A 99 -0.93 18.83 0.54
CA ALA A 99 -0.44 19.16 1.87
C ALA A 99 0.16 17.96 2.59
N VAL A 100 -0.44 16.77 2.44
CA VAL A 100 -0.03 15.57 3.20
C VAL A 100 1.03 14.72 2.48
N ALA A 101 1.06 14.72 1.14
CA ALA A 101 2.02 13.93 0.38
C ALA A 101 3.48 14.18 0.78
N PRO A 102 3.97 15.44 0.91
CA PRO A 102 5.35 15.70 1.32
C PRO A 102 5.65 15.17 2.73
N THR A 103 4.69 15.24 3.65
CA THR A 103 4.86 14.74 5.02
C THR A 103 5.03 13.22 5.04
N ILE A 104 4.23 12.49 4.26
CA ILE A 104 4.36 11.02 4.13
C ILE A 104 5.71 10.68 3.49
N MET A 105 6.10 11.37 2.40
CA MET A 105 7.39 11.16 1.73
C MET A 105 8.57 11.38 2.69
N GLN A 106 8.53 12.45 3.47
CA GLN A 106 9.57 12.78 4.45
C GLN A 106 9.66 11.72 5.56
N ALA A 107 8.53 11.22 6.04
CA ALA A 107 8.49 10.16 7.05
C ALA A 107 9.04 8.82 6.55
N ALA A 108 8.89 8.52 5.25
CA ALA A 108 9.40 7.31 4.63
C ALA A 108 10.88 7.40 4.18
N GLN A 109 11.52 8.57 4.29
CA GLN A 109 12.83 8.86 3.67
C GLN A 109 14.00 8.00 4.18
N ASN A 110 13.86 7.35 5.34
CA ASN A 110 14.93 6.50 5.90
C ASN A 110 15.04 5.11 5.24
N HIS A 111 14.22 4.81 4.23
CA HIS A 111 14.25 3.54 3.52
C HIS A 111 15.25 3.56 2.36
N SER A 112 15.85 2.41 2.06
CA SER A 112 16.84 2.25 0.98
C SER A 112 16.22 2.08 -0.41
N ASP A 113 14.93 2.29 -0.56
CA ASP A 113 14.16 2.00 -1.78
C ASP A 113 13.51 3.26 -2.35
N ASP A 114 13.08 3.19 -3.60
CA ASP A 114 12.42 4.29 -4.28
C ASP A 114 11.03 4.55 -3.70
N LEU A 115 10.79 5.83 -3.38
CA LEU A 115 9.56 6.28 -2.76
C LEU A 115 8.61 6.82 -3.83
N SER A 116 7.47 6.18 -4.02
CA SER A 116 6.43 6.63 -4.93
C SER A 116 5.06 6.55 -4.25
N LEU A 117 4.28 7.62 -4.35
CA LEU A 117 2.90 7.65 -3.87
C LEU A 117 2.00 8.50 -4.77
N ILE A 118 0.72 8.14 -4.83
CA ILE A 118 -0.35 8.90 -5.44
C ILE A 118 -1.49 8.99 -4.42
N LEU A 119 -2.01 10.20 -4.22
CA LEU A 119 -3.16 10.45 -3.36
C LEU A 119 -4.31 11.03 -4.16
N VAL A 120 -5.51 10.50 -3.93
CA VAL A 120 -6.76 11.02 -4.49
C VAL A 120 -7.72 11.25 -3.33
N HIS A 121 -8.24 12.47 -3.20
CA HIS A 121 -9.24 12.81 -2.19
C HIS A 121 -10.54 13.21 -2.89
N LEU A 122 -11.65 12.61 -2.47
CA LEU A 122 -12.99 13.04 -2.88
C LEU A 122 -13.53 13.97 -1.79
N PRO A 123 -13.53 15.29 -1.99
CA PRO A 123 -13.97 16.22 -0.94
C PRO A 123 -15.46 16.03 -0.61
N LEU A 124 -15.84 16.39 0.61
CA LEU A 124 -17.25 16.55 0.99
C LEU A 124 -17.86 17.69 0.15
N MET A 125 -19.08 17.49 -0.33
CA MET A 125 -19.87 18.52 -1.02
C MET A 125 -20.39 19.57 -0.04
#